data_AF-A0A5E4QX77-F1
#
_entry.id   AF-A0A5E4QX77-F1
#
_cell.length_a   1.000
_cell.length_b   1.000
_cell.length_c   1.000
_cell.angle_alpha   90.00
_cell.angle_beta   90.00
_cell.angle_gamma   90.00
#
_symmetry.space_group_name_H-M   'P 1'
#
loop_
_entity.id
_entity.type
_entity.pdbx_description
1 polymer ?
#
loop_
_entity_poly.entity_id
_entity_poly.type
_entity_poly.pdbx_seq_one_letter_code
_entity_poly.pdbx_strand_id
1 'polypeptide(L)'
;MASCLGHFPAQDYIPVSEFYAEKSVFVTGGTGFMGKVLVEKLLRSCPKIKNIYLLMRPKRGQDVTSRLSELIQSPLFETLRRDRPQELNKIVPIVGDITDPELGISAADQTMLCQKVSVVFHSAATVKFDEKLKLSVTINMLGTQQLVQLCHRMMLLEALVHVSTAYCNCERETVEETVYAPPALPEHVVTLVQTLPDELVDRITPDLVGDRPNTYTFTKALAEDMLIRECGNLPVAIVRPSIVLSSLKEPVKGWVDNFNGPNGIIAAVGKGVFRTMLGTGTKVADLVPVDTR
;
A
#
# COMPACT_ATOMS: atom_id res chain seq x y z
N MET A 1 1.79 13.29 -4.67
CA MET A 1 0.87 14.31 -4.15
C MET A 1 -0.45 13.62 -3.83
N ALA A 2 -1.18 14.10 -2.82
CA ALA A 2 -2.38 13.46 -2.29
C ALA A 2 -3.57 14.37 -2.57
N SER A 3 -4.59 13.85 -3.27
CA SER A 3 -5.81 14.60 -3.57
C SER A 3 -6.82 14.43 -2.44
N CYS A 4 -7.19 15.52 -1.77
CA CYS A 4 -8.33 15.55 -0.84
C CYS A 4 -9.52 16.22 -1.54
N LEU A 5 -10.63 15.51 -1.70
CA LEU A 5 -11.86 16.06 -2.26
C LEU A 5 -12.63 16.81 -1.15
N GLY A 6 -12.31 18.09 -0.95
CA GLY A 6 -13.02 18.95 0.01
C GLY A 6 -12.53 20.40 0.00
N HIS A 7 -13.44 21.37 0.04
CA HIS A 7 -13.11 22.78 0.26
C HIS A 7 -12.83 22.98 1.76
N PHE A 8 -11.56 22.93 2.16
CA PHE A 8 -11.17 23.19 3.54
C PHE A 8 -11.07 24.71 3.75
N PRO A 9 -11.86 25.32 4.66
CA PRO A 9 -11.60 26.68 5.10
C PRO A 9 -10.18 26.75 5.68
N ALA A 10 -9.58 27.94 5.77
CA ALA A 10 -8.27 28.13 6.40
C ALA A 10 -8.30 27.60 7.84
N GLN A 11 -7.95 26.32 7.99
CA GLN A 11 -7.96 25.59 9.24
C GLN A 11 -6.57 25.69 9.84
N ASP A 12 -6.51 25.97 11.14
CA ASP A 12 -5.27 25.88 11.89
C ASP A 12 -4.67 24.48 11.68
N TYR A 13 -3.54 24.40 10.97
CA TYR A 13 -2.84 23.15 10.73
C TYR A 13 -2.40 22.59 12.08
N ILE A 14 -2.94 21.42 12.45
CA ILE A 14 -2.46 20.68 13.62
C ILE A 14 -1.22 19.86 13.25
N PRO A 15 -0.23 19.75 14.15
CA PRO A 15 0.91 18.85 13.96
C PRO A 15 0.46 17.41 13.71
N VAL A 16 1.14 16.70 12.80
CA VAL A 16 0.83 15.29 12.49
C VAL A 16 0.82 14.41 13.74
N SER A 17 1.77 14.61 14.66
CA SER A 17 1.85 13.87 15.93
C SER A 17 0.66 14.11 16.86
N GLU A 18 0.05 15.29 16.79
CA GLU A 18 -1.16 15.65 17.53
C GLU A 18 -2.40 15.06 16.88
N PHE A 19 -2.49 15.09 15.55
CA PHE A 19 -3.55 14.39 14.82
C PHE A 19 -3.61 12.91 15.20
N TYR A 20 -2.47 12.22 15.31
CA TYR A 20 -2.43 10.79 15.66
C TYR A 20 -2.50 10.48 17.16
N ALA A 21 -2.58 11.48 18.03
CA ALA A 21 -2.65 11.24 19.47
C ALA A 21 -3.92 10.46 19.85
N GLU A 22 -3.77 9.40 20.65
CA GLU A 22 -4.82 8.48 21.09
C GLU A 22 -5.59 7.73 19.99
N LYS A 23 -5.22 7.92 18.72
CA LYS A 23 -5.81 7.22 17.57
C LYS A 23 -5.27 5.81 17.44
N SER A 24 -6.12 4.91 16.94
CA SER A 24 -5.69 3.59 16.49
C SER A 24 -5.73 3.52 14.96
N VAL A 25 -4.66 2.99 14.39
CA VAL A 25 -4.46 2.92 12.94
C VAL A 25 -4.54 1.47 12.48
N PHE A 26 -5.26 1.20 11.40
CA PHE A 26 -5.23 -0.11 10.73
C PHE A 26 -4.41 -0.03 9.44
N VAL A 27 -3.44 -0.93 9.28
CA VAL A 27 -2.55 -0.96 8.12
C VAL A 27 -2.66 -2.30 7.42
N THR A 28 -2.97 -2.26 6.12
CA THR A 28 -2.78 -3.42 5.22
C THR A 28 -1.50 -3.22 4.41
N GLY A 29 -0.81 -4.31 4.09
CA GLY A 29 0.47 -4.25 3.40
C GLY A 29 1.63 -3.75 4.27
N GLY A 30 1.47 -3.65 5.60
CA GLY A 30 2.51 -3.16 6.50
C GLY A 30 3.75 -4.07 6.65
N THR A 31 3.72 -5.27 6.06
CA THR A 31 4.92 -6.13 5.94
C THR A 31 5.70 -5.94 4.64
N GLY A 32 5.17 -5.13 3.71
CA GLY A 32 5.89 -4.70 2.50
C GLY A 32 6.76 -3.46 2.77
N PHE A 33 7.58 -3.08 1.79
CA PHE A 33 8.55 -2.00 1.89
C PHE A 33 7.97 -0.69 2.44
N MET A 34 7.01 -0.08 1.73
CA MET A 34 6.35 1.16 2.13
C MET A 34 5.64 1.03 3.47
N GLY A 35 4.97 -0.09 3.67
CA GLY A 35 4.20 -0.37 4.86
C GLY A 35 5.07 -0.45 6.12
N LYS A 36 6.26 -1.05 6.03
CA LYS A 36 7.25 -1.08 7.11
C LYS A 36 7.71 0.32 7.49
N VAL A 37 8.04 1.14 6.50
CA VAL A 37 8.48 2.52 6.72
C VAL A 37 7.37 3.35 7.34
N LEU A 38 6.13 3.20 6.89
CA LEU A 38 4.97 3.84 7.50
C LEU A 38 4.82 3.47 8.98
N VAL A 39 4.86 2.17 9.31
CA VAL A 39 4.74 1.70 10.70
C VAL A 39 5.87 2.24 11.57
N GLU A 40 7.13 2.16 11.11
CA GLU A 40 8.27 2.73 11.83
C GLU A 40 8.11 4.23 12.05
N LYS A 41 7.73 4.97 11.00
CA LYS A 41 7.61 6.43 11.04
C LYS A 41 6.51 6.87 12.00
N LEU A 42 5.37 6.19 12.01
CA LEU A 42 4.27 6.44 12.94
C LEU A 42 4.72 6.23 14.40
N LEU A 43 5.37 5.11 14.70
CA LEU A 43 5.88 4.83 16.05
C LEU A 43 6.93 5.85 16.51
N ARG A 44 7.86 6.22 15.61
CA ARG A 44 8.94 7.16 15.95
C ARG A 44 8.46 8.60 16.08
N SER A 45 7.52 9.02 15.24
CA SER A 45 7.11 10.43 15.11
C SER A 45 5.83 10.76 15.88
N CYS A 46 4.99 9.77 16.19
CA CYS A 46 3.71 9.94 16.88
C CYS A 46 3.68 9.13 18.19
N PRO A 47 4.43 9.53 19.23
CA PRO A 47 4.56 8.75 20.47
C PRO A 47 3.26 8.64 21.27
N LYS A 48 2.23 9.44 20.96
CA LYS A 48 0.89 9.33 21.56
C LYS A 48 -0.07 8.46 20.74
N ILE A 49 0.38 7.85 19.64
CA ILE A 49 -0.44 6.87 18.91
C ILE A 49 -0.78 5.72 19.84
N LYS A 50 -2.04 5.26 19.82
CA LYS A 50 -2.53 4.25 20.76
C LYS A 50 -2.13 2.86 20.33
N ASN A 51 -2.60 2.43 19.15
CA ASN A 51 -2.30 1.12 18.57
C ASN A 51 -2.13 1.23 17.05
N ILE A 52 -1.29 0.35 16.50
CA ILE A 52 -1.19 0.08 15.06
C ILE A 52 -1.62 -1.37 14.84
N TYR A 53 -2.85 -1.57 14.39
CA TYR A 53 -3.36 -2.85 13.96
C TYR A 53 -2.81 -3.19 12.59
N LEU A 54 -2.11 -4.32 12.47
CA LEU A 54 -1.37 -4.67 11.27
C LEU A 54 -1.93 -5.96 10.67
N LEU A 55 -2.57 -5.89 9.49
CA LEU A 55 -3.04 -7.09 8.79
C LEU A 55 -1.85 -7.93 8.32
N MET A 56 -1.81 -9.19 8.76
CA MET A 56 -0.71 -10.11 8.49
C MET A 56 -1.25 -11.50 8.13
N ARG A 57 -0.92 -11.94 6.91
CA ARG A 57 -1.17 -13.32 6.48
C ARG A 57 -0.25 -14.31 7.20
N PRO A 58 -0.70 -15.53 7.53
CA PRO A 58 0.24 -16.59 7.91
C PRO A 58 1.17 -16.97 6.74
N LYS A 59 2.30 -17.59 7.04
CA LYS A 59 3.17 -18.24 6.04
C LYS A 59 3.31 -19.72 6.39
N ARG A 60 3.63 -20.56 5.41
CA ARG A 60 3.85 -22.00 5.64
C ARG A 60 4.93 -22.20 6.71
N GLY A 61 4.57 -22.83 7.82
CA GLY A 61 5.48 -23.08 8.95
C GLY A 61 5.78 -21.86 9.83
N GLN A 62 5.06 -20.75 9.66
CA GLN A 62 5.30 -19.53 10.43
C GLN A 62 3.99 -18.81 10.75
N ASP A 63 3.68 -18.73 12.03
CA ASP A 63 2.51 -18.00 12.53
C ASP A 63 2.75 -16.47 12.49
N VAL A 64 1.66 -15.72 12.70
CA VAL A 64 1.72 -14.26 12.63
C VAL A 64 2.58 -13.66 13.73
N THR A 65 2.62 -14.27 14.92
CA THR A 65 3.47 -13.84 16.03
C THR A 65 4.96 -13.91 15.66
N SER A 66 5.41 -15.01 15.07
CA SER A 66 6.79 -15.17 14.59
C SER A 66 7.10 -14.17 13.48
N ARG A 67 6.16 -13.95 12.55
CA ARG A 67 6.31 -12.94 11.50
C ARG A 67 6.44 -11.52 12.05
N LEU A 68 5.69 -11.19 13.11
CA LEU A 68 5.76 -9.88 13.77
C LEU A 68 7.11 -9.70 14.46
N SER A 69 7.61 -10.75 15.11
CA SER A 69 8.95 -10.75 15.71
C SER A 69 10.02 -10.46 14.67
N GLU A 70 10.00 -11.13 13.51
CA GLU A 70 10.94 -10.85 12.41
C GLU A 70 10.84 -9.42 11.87
N LEU A 71 9.62 -8.90 11.73
CA LEU A 71 9.37 -7.52 11.30
C LEU A 71 10.08 -6.53 12.23
N ILE A 72 9.82 -6.66 13.53
CA ILE A 72 10.36 -5.80 14.57
C ILE A 72 11.87 -5.99 14.75
N GLN A 73 12.41 -7.17 14.44
CA GLN A 73 13.86 -7.47 14.47
C GLN A 73 14.62 -6.95 13.24
N SER A 74 13.92 -6.54 12.17
CA SER A 74 14.59 -6.01 10.98
C SER A 74 15.40 -4.72 11.26
N PRO A 75 16.43 -4.40 10.45
CA PRO A 75 17.28 -3.22 10.67
C PRO A 75 16.51 -1.90 10.69
N LEU A 76 15.36 -1.82 10.01
CA LEU A 76 14.54 -0.61 9.99
C LEU A 76 14.12 -0.15 11.40
N PHE A 77 13.81 -1.12 12.27
CA PHE A 77 13.33 -0.88 13.63
C PHE A 77 14.47 -0.83 14.66
N GLU A 78 15.74 -0.88 14.25
CA GLU A 78 16.89 -0.92 15.17
C GLU A 78 16.90 0.28 16.13
N THR A 79 16.70 1.48 15.61
CA THR A 79 16.65 2.72 16.42
C THR A 79 15.51 2.68 17.44
N LEU A 80 14.32 2.22 17.04
CA LEU A 80 13.19 2.06 17.97
C LEU A 80 13.47 0.99 19.03
N ARG A 81 14.03 -0.17 18.65
CA ARG A 81 14.40 -1.22 19.61
C ARG A 81 15.44 -0.73 20.63
N ARG A 82 16.40 0.08 20.21
CA ARG A 82 17.46 0.61 21.08
C ARG A 82 16.96 1.71 21.99
N ASP A 83 16.26 2.70 21.43
CA ASP A 83 16.00 3.97 22.13
C ASP A 83 14.61 4.01 22.79
N ARG A 84 13.62 3.30 22.24
CA ARG A 84 12.21 3.32 22.68
C ARG A 84 11.50 1.96 22.47
N PRO A 85 12.01 0.85 23.04
CA PRO A 85 11.47 -0.48 22.78
C PRO A 85 9.99 -0.63 23.13
N GLN A 86 9.48 0.13 24.10
CA GLN A 86 8.07 0.13 24.50
C GLN A 86 7.11 0.57 23.38
N GLU A 87 7.56 1.38 22.42
CA GLU A 87 6.72 1.81 21.28
C GLU A 87 6.32 0.63 20.41
N LEU A 88 7.14 -0.42 20.35
CA LEU A 88 6.89 -1.62 19.55
C LEU A 88 5.70 -2.43 20.08
N ASN A 89 5.37 -2.30 21.37
CA ASN A 89 4.21 -2.96 21.99
C ASN A 89 2.87 -2.42 21.46
N LYS A 90 2.89 -1.28 20.75
CA LYS A 90 1.71 -0.71 20.12
C LYS A 90 1.32 -1.41 18.81
N ILE A 91 2.20 -2.26 18.26
CA ILE A 91 1.89 -3.04 17.06
C ILE A 91 1.07 -4.26 17.49
N VAL A 92 -0.17 -4.32 17.01
CA VAL A 92 -1.08 -5.44 17.26
C VAL A 92 -1.31 -6.19 15.96
N PRO A 93 -0.83 -7.45 15.82
CA PRO A 93 -1.03 -8.20 14.60
C PRO A 93 -2.49 -8.64 14.47
N ILE A 94 -3.05 -8.49 13.27
CA ILE A 94 -4.38 -9.01 12.91
C ILE A 94 -4.18 -10.11 11.87
N VAL A 95 -4.60 -11.32 12.22
CA VAL A 95 -4.52 -12.46 11.28
C VAL A 95 -5.55 -12.26 10.18
N GLY A 96 -5.11 -12.35 8.92
CA GLY A 96 -5.98 -12.30 7.76
C GLY A 96 -5.22 -12.19 6.45
N ASP A 97 -5.89 -12.44 5.33
CA ASP A 97 -5.39 -12.24 3.98
C ASP A 97 -6.40 -11.42 3.18
N ILE A 98 -5.90 -10.42 2.45
CA ILE A 98 -6.72 -9.52 1.65
C ILE A 98 -7.48 -10.25 0.53
N THR A 99 -7.00 -11.44 0.14
CA THR A 99 -7.65 -12.27 -0.88
C THR A 99 -8.83 -13.07 -0.37
N ASP A 100 -8.97 -13.20 0.96
CA ASP A 100 -9.99 -14.03 1.58
C ASP A 100 -11.27 -13.23 1.87
N PRO A 101 -12.45 -13.89 1.92
CA PRO A 101 -13.69 -13.28 2.36
C PRO A 101 -13.54 -12.58 3.72
N GLU A 102 -14.09 -11.37 3.84
CA GLU A 102 -13.96 -10.50 5.02
C GLU A 102 -12.48 -10.29 5.44
N LEU A 103 -11.58 -10.28 4.46
CA LEU A 103 -10.12 -10.16 4.65
C LEU A 103 -9.52 -11.31 5.48
N GLY A 104 -10.25 -12.42 5.66
CA GLY A 104 -9.86 -13.53 6.54
C GLY A 104 -9.76 -13.15 8.02
N ILE A 105 -10.33 -12.01 8.42
CA ILE A 105 -10.23 -11.48 9.79
C ILE A 105 -11.32 -12.12 10.65
N SER A 106 -10.95 -12.54 11.86
CA SER A 106 -11.91 -13.11 12.83
C SER A 106 -13.03 -12.12 13.19
N ALA A 107 -14.23 -12.60 13.50
CA ALA A 107 -15.34 -11.73 13.89
C ALA A 107 -15.02 -10.87 15.13
N ALA A 108 -14.23 -11.40 16.06
CA ALA A 108 -13.78 -10.68 17.24
C ALA A 108 -12.85 -9.52 16.87
N ASP A 109 -11.88 -9.75 15.98
CA ASP A 109 -10.97 -8.72 15.49
C ASP A 109 -11.70 -7.70 14.62
N GLN A 110 -12.63 -8.13 13.75
CA GLN A 110 -13.46 -7.20 12.97
C GLN A 110 -14.23 -6.26 13.91
N THR A 111 -14.87 -6.79 14.96
CA THR A 111 -15.58 -5.98 15.96
C THR A 111 -14.65 -4.97 16.63
N MET A 112 -13.46 -5.43 17.02
CA MET A 112 -12.45 -4.59 17.66
C MET A 112 -11.97 -3.47 16.72
N LEU A 113 -11.70 -3.77 15.45
CA LEU A 113 -11.30 -2.79 14.44
C LEU A 113 -12.42 -1.75 14.22
N CYS A 114 -13.66 -2.20 14.05
CA CYS A 114 -14.83 -1.33 13.89
C CYS A 114 -15.04 -0.36 15.06
N GLN A 115 -14.68 -0.77 16.28
CA GLN A 115 -14.84 0.04 17.49
C GLN A 115 -13.69 1.01 17.75
N LYS A 116 -12.47 0.71 17.29
CA LYS A 116 -11.26 1.39 17.76
C LYS A 116 -10.47 2.14 16.69
N VAL A 117 -10.59 1.75 15.43
CA VAL A 117 -9.80 2.31 14.33
C VAL A 117 -10.39 3.64 13.88
N SER A 118 -9.52 4.64 13.76
CA SER A 118 -9.87 5.96 13.22
C SER A 118 -9.13 6.31 11.94
N VAL A 119 -8.03 5.62 11.61
CA VAL A 119 -7.31 5.82 10.35
C VAL A 119 -6.95 4.49 9.73
N VAL A 120 -7.22 4.33 8.44
CA VAL A 120 -6.87 3.13 7.68
C VAL A 120 -5.85 3.50 6.60
N PHE A 121 -4.76 2.75 6.52
CA PHE A 121 -3.83 2.79 5.39
C PHE A 121 -3.96 1.50 4.59
N HIS A 122 -4.46 1.64 3.36
CA HIS A 122 -4.53 0.55 2.41
C HIS A 122 -3.31 0.56 1.47
N SER A 123 -2.29 -0.21 1.82
CA SER A 123 -1.07 -0.37 1.01
C SER A 123 -0.82 -1.80 0.56
N ALA A 124 -1.74 -2.73 0.84
CA ALA A 124 -1.66 -4.09 0.32
C ALA A 124 -1.86 -4.07 -1.20
N ALA A 125 -0.81 -4.40 -1.93
CA ALA A 125 -0.85 -4.58 -3.38
C ALA A 125 0.23 -5.59 -3.78
N THR A 126 0.00 -6.31 -4.87
CA THR A 126 1.11 -6.94 -5.58
C THR A 126 1.81 -5.87 -6.42
N VAL A 127 3.13 -5.76 -6.29
CA VAL A 127 3.98 -4.84 -7.08
C VAL A 127 4.86 -5.61 -8.06
N LYS A 128 4.59 -6.89 -8.25
CA LYS A 128 5.27 -7.72 -9.23
C LYS A 128 4.72 -7.41 -10.61
N PHE A 129 5.59 -7.00 -11.53
CA PHE A 129 5.19 -6.59 -12.88
C PHE A 129 4.82 -7.77 -13.78
N ASP A 130 5.16 -8.99 -13.37
CA ASP A 130 4.86 -10.27 -14.02
C ASP A 130 3.74 -11.06 -13.30
N GLU A 131 3.02 -10.44 -12.37
CA GLU A 131 1.93 -11.11 -11.65
C GLU A 131 0.76 -11.41 -12.59
N LYS A 132 0.20 -12.62 -12.43
CA LYS A 132 -1.01 -13.04 -13.15
C LYS A 132 -2.16 -12.05 -12.91
N LEU A 133 -2.94 -11.79 -13.96
CA LEU A 133 -4.04 -10.83 -13.91
C LEU A 133 -5.07 -11.22 -12.83
N LYS A 134 -5.45 -12.50 -12.75
CA LYS A 134 -6.41 -12.98 -11.75
C LYS A 134 -5.99 -12.65 -10.32
N LEU A 135 -4.74 -12.93 -9.96
CA LEU A 135 -4.22 -12.61 -8.63
C LEU A 135 -4.15 -11.11 -8.39
N SER A 136 -3.74 -10.34 -9.40
CA SER A 136 -3.70 -8.87 -9.32
C SER A 136 -5.08 -8.25 -9.10
N VAL A 137 -6.11 -8.75 -9.81
CA VAL A 137 -7.51 -8.33 -9.61
C VAL A 137 -8.00 -8.73 -8.22
N THR A 138 -7.73 -9.95 -7.77
CA THR A 138 -8.14 -10.38 -6.42
C THR A 138 -7.52 -9.48 -5.33
N ILE A 139 -6.22 -9.21 -5.40
CA ILE A 139 -5.55 -8.39 -4.37
C ILE A 139 -5.94 -6.91 -4.47
N ASN A 140 -5.81 -6.31 -5.65
CA ASN A 140 -5.90 -4.86 -5.81
C ASN A 140 -7.35 -4.37 -5.91
N MET A 141 -8.29 -5.20 -6.38
CA MET A 141 -9.68 -4.81 -6.57
C MET A 141 -10.57 -5.42 -5.51
N LEU A 142 -10.73 -6.75 -5.49
CA LEU A 142 -11.60 -7.42 -4.51
C LEU A 142 -11.15 -7.18 -3.07
N GLY A 143 -9.84 -7.18 -2.83
CA GLY A 143 -9.28 -6.82 -1.53
C GLY A 143 -9.59 -5.38 -1.11
N THR A 144 -9.55 -4.43 -2.05
CA THR A 144 -9.95 -3.03 -1.81
C THR A 144 -11.43 -2.94 -1.48
N GLN A 145 -12.30 -3.59 -2.26
CA GLN A 145 -13.74 -3.63 -2.04
C GLN A 145 -14.09 -4.16 -0.64
N GLN A 146 -13.51 -5.29 -0.25
CA GLN A 146 -13.74 -5.88 1.07
C GLN A 146 -13.23 -4.99 2.22
N LEU A 147 -12.11 -4.30 2.02
CA LEU A 147 -11.61 -3.34 2.98
C LEU A 147 -12.55 -2.14 3.12
N VAL A 148 -13.09 -1.63 2.01
CA VAL A 148 -14.08 -0.54 2.01
C VAL A 148 -15.33 -0.97 2.78
N GLN A 149 -15.82 -2.19 2.59
CA GLN A 149 -16.93 -2.76 3.36
C GLN A 149 -16.64 -2.84 4.86
N LEU A 150 -15.41 -3.19 5.26
CA LEU A 150 -15.01 -3.12 6.66
C LEU A 150 -15.00 -1.67 7.18
N CYS A 151 -14.48 -0.72 6.38
CA CYS A 151 -14.41 0.70 6.74
C CYS A 151 -15.80 1.33 6.98
N HIS A 152 -16.81 0.94 6.19
CA HIS A 152 -18.21 1.36 6.40
C HIS A 152 -18.78 0.98 7.77
N ARG A 153 -18.20 -0.02 8.43
CA ARG A 153 -18.61 -0.47 9.78
C ARG A 153 -17.79 0.20 10.90
N MET A 154 -16.77 0.99 10.57
CA MET A 154 -15.92 1.66 11.55
C MET A 154 -16.57 2.93 12.11
N MET A 155 -16.76 2.98 13.42
CA MET A 155 -17.51 4.06 14.08
C MET A 155 -16.71 5.35 14.26
N LEU A 156 -15.38 5.29 14.19
CA LEU A 156 -14.47 6.41 14.48
C LEU A 156 -13.62 6.81 13.27
N LEU A 157 -13.96 6.33 12.06
CA LEU A 157 -13.11 6.51 10.89
C LEU A 157 -13.07 7.98 10.45
N GLU A 158 -11.87 8.56 10.50
CA GLU A 158 -11.57 9.92 10.08
C GLU A 158 -10.83 9.96 8.74
N ALA A 159 -10.12 8.88 8.37
CA ALA A 159 -9.42 8.81 7.09
C ALA A 159 -9.22 7.36 6.60
N LEU A 160 -9.49 7.13 5.31
CA LEU A 160 -9.09 5.94 4.55
C LEU A 160 -8.09 6.37 3.47
N VAL A 161 -6.82 6.03 3.66
CA VAL A 161 -5.72 6.36 2.74
C VAL A 161 -5.44 5.16 1.84
N HIS A 162 -5.77 5.27 0.55
CA HIS A 162 -5.45 4.25 -0.45
C HIS A 162 -4.13 4.58 -1.17
N VAL A 163 -3.18 3.64 -1.15
CA VAL A 163 -1.91 3.78 -1.87
C VAL A 163 -2.03 3.18 -3.27
N SER A 164 -2.08 4.07 -4.26
CA SER A 164 -2.05 3.75 -5.69
C SER A 164 -0.63 3.93 -6.25
N THR A 165 -0.48 4.49 -7.46
CA THR A 165 0.79 4.75 -8.11
C THR A 165 0.66 5.89 -9.12
N ALA A 166 1.70 6.70 -9.29
CA ALA A 166 1.74 7.74 -10.32
C ALA A 166 1.61 7.19 -11.75
N TYR A 167 1.86 5.90 -11.94
CA TYR A 167 1.83 5.22 -13.24
C TYR A 167 0.48 4.57 -13.58
N CYS A 168 -0.57 4.77 -12.77
CA CYS A 168 -1.88 4.18 -13.03
C CYS A 168 -2.54 4.77 -14.28
N ASN A 169 -2.12 5.95 -14.74
CA ASN A 169 -2.59 6.60 -15.98
C ASN A 169 -1.42 6.89 -16.95
N CYS A 170 -0.47 5.97 -17.05
CA CYS A 170 0.78 6.14 -17.81
C CYS A 170 0.63 6.27 -19.33
N GLU A 171 -0.55 5.97 -19.88
CA GLU A 171 -0.93 6.22 -21.26
C GLU A 171 -1.17 7.72 -21.57
N ARG A 172 -1.29 8.56 -20.53
CA ARG A 172 -1.55 9.99 -20.65
C ARG A 172 -0.27 10.79 -20.55
N GLU A 173 -0.14 11.83 -21.38
CA GLU A 173 0.98 12.76 -21.31
C GLU A 173 0.90 13.69 -20.09
N THR A 174 -0.32 14.09 -19.71
CA THR A 174 -0.58 14.93 -18.54
C THR A 174 -1.60 14.25 -17.63
N VAL A 175 -1.26 14.15 -16.34
CA VAL A 175 -2.07 13.51 -15.31
C VAL A 175 -2.33 14.50 -14.19
N GLU A 176 -3.60 14.87 -14.02
CA GLU A 176 -4.09 15.74 -12.95
C GLU A 176 -4.46 14.92 -11.70
N GLU A 177 -4.70 15.61 -10.59
CA GLU A 177 -5.14 15.02 -9.33
C GLU A 177 -6.65 14.69 -9.33
N THR A 178 -7.09 13.97 -10.35
CA THR A 178 -8.45 13.45 -10.49
C THR A 178 -8.42 11.92 -10.65
N VAL A 179 -9.57 11.27 -10.46
CA VAL A 179 -9.75 9.86 -10.80
C VAL A 179 -10.30 9.79 -12.22
N TYR A 180 -9.54 9.17 -13.11
CA TYR A 180 -9.90 9.05 -14.52
C TYR A 180 -10.83 7.87 -14.76
N ALA A 181 -11.57 7.91 -15.88
CA ALA A 181 -12.33 6.77 -16.34
C ALA A 181 -11.42 5.54 -16.47
N PRO A 182 -11.84 4.37 -15.99
CA PRO A 182 -11.01 3.18 -15.97
C PRO A 182 -10.82 2.63 -17.39
N PRO A 183 -9.72 1.90 -17.66
CA PRO A 183 -9.47 1.28 -18.97
C PRO A 183 -10.49 0.20 -19.34
N ALA A 184 -11.19 -0.36 -18.36
CA ALA A 184 -12.30 -1.28 -18.51
C ALA A 184 -13.24 -1.15 -17.31
N LEU A 185 -14.49 -1.59 -17.42
CA LEU A 185 -15.40 -1.61 -16.26
C LEU A 185 -14.90 -2.61 -15.21
N PRO A 186 -14.60 -2.19 -13.97
CA PRO A 186 -14.04 -3.06 -12.93
C PRO A 186 -14.83 -4.35 -12.72
N GLU A 187 -16.16 -4.25 -12.67
CA GLU A 187 -17.10 -5.35 -12.49
C GLU A 187 -17.01 -6.43 -13.59
N HIS A 188 -16.78 -6.01 -14.84
CA HIS A 188 -16.60 -6.94 -15.97
C HIS A 188 -15.27 -7.67 -15.88
N VAL A 189 -14.20 -6.96 -15.52
CA VAL A 189 -12.87 -7.56 -15.35
C VAL A 189 -12.88 -8.58 -14.22
N VAL A 190 -13.49 -8.24 -13.08
CA VAL A 190 -13.70 -9.16 -11.96
C VAL A 190 -14.46 -10.41 -12.39
N THR A 191 -15.59 -10.24 -13.06
CA THR A 191 -16.42 -11.35 -13.53
C THR A 191 -15.62 -12.26 -14.47
N LEU A 192 -14.90 -11.66 -15.40
CA LEU A 192 -14.07 -12.38 -16.39
C LEU A 192 -12.99 -13.24 -15.72
N VAL A 193 -12.22 -12.68 -14.78
CA VAL A 193 -11.12 -13.44 -14.14
C VAL A 193 -11.62 -14.51 -13.15
N GLN A 194 -12.83 -14.35 -12.62
CA GLN A 194 -13.46 -15.33 -11.73
C GLN A 194 -14.12 -16.49 -12.50
N THR A 195 -14.65 -16.22 -13.69
CA THR A 195 -15.43 -17.20 -14.46
C THR A 195 -14.59 -18.01 -15.44
N LEU A 196 -13.58 -17.39 -16.05
CA LEU A 196 -12.76 -18.07 -17.05
C LEU A 196 -11.67 -18.94 -16.41
N PRO A 197 -11.27 -20.05 -17.07
CA PRO A 197 -10.09 -20.80 -16.68
C PRO A 197 -8.83 -19.93 -16.75
N ASP A 198 -7.88 -20.15 -15.82
CA ASP A 198 -6.66 -19.35 -15.71
C ASP A 198 -5.86 -19.27 -17.02
N GLU A 199 -5.79 -20.35 -17.79
CA GLU A 199 -5.10 -20.38 -19.10
C GLU A 199 -5.74 -19.44 -20.12
N LEU A 200 -7.07 -19.29 -20.08
CA LEU A 200 -7.78 -18.38 -20.98
C LEU A 200 -7.60 -16.93 -20.52
N VAL A 201 -7.65 -16.68 -19.20
CA VAL A 201 -7.33 -15.36 -18.62
C VAL A 201 -5.92 -14.93 -19.03
N ASP A 202 -4.93 -15.81 -18.88
CA ASP A 202 -3.53 -15.54 -19.25
C ASP A 202 -3.41 -15.21 -20.75
N ARG A 203 -4.17 -15.89 -21.62
CA ARG A 203 -4.18 -15.66 -23.07
C ARG A 203 -4.75 -14.30 -23.47
N ILE A 204 -5.82 -13.85 -22.83
CA ILE A 204 -6.49 -12.57 -23.16
C ILE A 204 -5.93 -11.38 -22.38
N THR A 205 -5.09 -11.62 -21.37
CA THR A 205 -4.49 -10.57 -20.54
C THR A 205 -3.77 -9.50 -21.36
N PRO A 206 -2.96 -9.83 -22.39
CA PRO A 206 -2.31 -8.81 -23.21
C PRO A 206 -3.30 -7.85 -23.89
N ASP A 207 -4.40 -8.39 -24.41
CA ASP A 207 -5.44 -7.58 -25.08
C ASP A 207 -6.20 -6.68 -24.07
N LEU A 208 -6.42 -7.17 -22.85
CA LEU A 208 -7.05 -6.40 -21.77
C LEU A 208 -6.15 -5.28 -21.23
N VAL A 209 -4.86 -5.57 -21.06
CA VAL A 209 -3.87 -4.59 -20.58
C VAL A 209 -3.61 -3.53 -21.64
N GLY A 210 -3.66 -3.91 -22.92
CA GLY A 210 -3.47 -3.01 -24.06
C GLY A 210 -2.07 -2.39 -24.06
N ASP A 211 -1.99 -1.08 -24.32
CA ASP A 211 -0.72 -0.34 -24.44
C ASP A 211 -0.02 -0.09 -23.09
N ARG A 212 -0.60 -0.57 -21.99
CA ARG A 212 -0.02 -0.39 -20.65
C ARG A 212 1.18 -1.31 -20.46
N PRO A 213 2.19 -0.88 -19.69
CA PRO A 213 3.44 -1.63 -19.55
C PRO A 213 3.30 -2.95 -18.80
N ASN A 214 2.26 -3.12 -17.97
CA ASN A 214 2.04 -4.31 -17.15
C ASN A 214 0.65 -4.33 -16.48
N THR A 215 0.30 -5.50 -15.93
CA THR A 215 -0.92 -5.76 -15.15
C THR A 215 -1.04 -4.89 -13.89
N TYR A 216 0.08 -4.45 -13.31
CA TYR A 216 0.09 -3.60 -12.12
C TYR A 216 -0.54 -2.23 -12.40
N THR A 217 -0.08 -1.52 -13.45
CA THR A 217 -0.65 -0.21 -13.81
C THR A 217 -2.14 -0.31 -14.17
N PHE A 218 -2.53 -1.37 -14.89
CA PHE A 218 -3.91 -1.66 -15.25
C PHE A 218 -4.80 -1.86 -14.02
N THR A 219 -4.43 -2.78 -13.12
CA THR A 219 -5.25 -3.08 -11.94
C THR A 219 -5.28 -1.96 -10.91
N LYS A 220 -4.25 -1.10 -10.84
CA LYS A 220 -4.30 0.12 -10.01
C LYS A 220 -5.27 1.16 -10.54
N ALA A 221 -5.35 1.35 -11.86
CA ALA A 221 -6.35 2.22 -12.47
C ALA A 221 -7.78 1.72 -12.17
N LEU A 222 -8.01 0.41 -12.31
CA LEU A 222 -9.30 -0.21 -11.98
C LEU A 222 -9.64 -0.10 -10.48
N ALA A 223 -8.65 -0.27 -9.60
CA ALA A 223 -8.84 -0.18 -8.16
C ALA A 223 -9.24 1.24 -7.70
N GLU A 224 -8.69 2.29 -8.33
CA GLU A 224 -9.10 3.67 -8.02
C GLU A 224 -10.56 3.94 -8.41
N ASP A 225 -10.99 3.51 -9.60
CA ASP A 225 -12.39 3.66 -10.03
C ASP A 225 -13.35 2.86 -9.13
N MET A 226 -13.01 1.60 -8.83
CA MET A 226 -13.78 0.77 -7.90
C MET A 226 -13.89 1.43 -6.51
N LEU A 227 -12.77 1.95 -5.98
CA LEU A 227 -12.75 2.64 -4.69
C LEU A 227 -13.72 3.83 -4.68
N ILE A 228 -13.72 4.68 -5.71
CA ILE A 228 -14.61 5.84 -5.78
C ILE A 228 -16.08 5.44 -5.91
N ARG A 229 -16.38 4.35 -6.65
CA ARG A 229 -17.75 3.85 -6.77
C ARG A 229 -18.31 3.30 -5.46
N GLU A 230 -17.45 2.73 -4.62
CA GLU A 230 -17.86 2.03 -3.40
C GLU A 230 -17.67 2.81 -2.10
N CYS A 231 -16.85 3.88 -2.12
CA CYS A 231 -16.50 4.60 -0.90
C CYS A 231 -17.70 5.31 -0.27
N GLY A 232 -18.75 5.65 -1.03
CA GLY A 232 -19.91 6.37 -0.52
C GLY A 232 -19.49 7.66 0.19
N ASN A 233 -19.75 7.74 1.50
CA ASN A 233 -19.41 8.88 2.36
C ASN A 233 -18.10 8.71 3.16
N LEU A 234 -17.30 7.67 2.88
CA LEU A 234 -16.03 7.47 3.58
C LEU A 234 -15.03 8.60 3.28
N PRO A 235 -14.22 9.04 4.26
CA PRO A 235 -13.21 10.07 4.07
C PRO A 235 -11.97 9.51 3.36
N VAL A 236 -12.06 9.33 2.04
CA VAL A 236 -11.01 8.69 1.23
C VAL A 236 -9.97 9.71 0.73
N ALA A 237 -8.69 9.34 0.85
CA ALA A 237 -7.58 10.00 0.17
C ALA A 237 -6.81 8.98 -0.68
N ILE A 238 -6.56 9.31 -1.94
CA ILE A 238 -5.74 8.48 -2.84
C ILE A 238 -4.34 9.10 -2.92
N VAL A 239 -3.32 8.30 -2.62
CA VAL A 239 -1.91 8.70 -2.69
C VAL A 239 -1.24 7.94 -3.83
N ARG A 240 -0.67 8.67 -4.78
CA ARG A 240 0.01 8.11 -5.97
C ARG A 240 1.53 8.33 -5.87
N PRO A 241 2.27 7.44 -5.17
CA PRO A 241 3.73 7.50 -5.17
C PRO A 241 4.31 7.19 -6.56
N SER A 242 5.46 7.80 -6.86
CA SER A 242 6.31 7.44 -7.99
C SER A 242 7.16 6.20 -7.67
N ILE A 243 8.29 6.00 -8.37
CA ILE A 243 9.23 4.93 -8.07
C ILE A 243 9.95 5.21 -6.76
N VAL A 244 9.59 4.46 -5.72
CA VAL A 244 10.18 4.63 -4.40
C VAL A 244 11.49 3.84 -4.26
N LEU A 245 12.52 4.53 -3.79
CA LEU A 245 13.86 3.99 -3.53
C LEU A 245 14.14 3.79 -2.04
N SER A 246 15.33 3.27 -1.75
CA SER A 246 15.91 3.25 -0.41
C SER A 246 15.85 4.61 0.30
N SER A 247 15.90 4.57 1.62
CA SER A 247 15.93 5.78 2.45
C SER A 247 17.20 6.60 2.21
N LEU A 248 17.05 7.92 2.12
CA LEU A 248 18.15 8.86 1.97
C LEU A 248 18.80 9.19 3.32
N LYS A 249 18.01 9.30 4.40
CA LYS A 249 18.43 9.75 5.73
C LYS A 249 17.87 8.90 6.86
N GLU A 250 16.55 8.72 6.94
CA GLU A 250 15.86 8.14 8.09
C GLU A 250 15.12 6.83 7.76
N PRO A 251 14.89 5.95 8.75
CA PRO A 251 15.56 5.92 10.06
C PRO A 251 16.99 5.35 9.97
N VAL A 252 17.31 4.66 8.87
CA VAL A 252 18.64 4.10 8.57
C VAL A 252 18.99 4.51 7.15
N LYS A 253 20.12 5.16 6.93
CA LYS A 253 20.53 5.62 5.59
C LYS A 253 20.78 4.44 4.64
N GLY A 254 20.22 4.50 3.44
CA GLY A 254 20.37 3.49 2.39
C GLY A 254 19.60 2.20 2.67
N TRP A 255 18.69 2.19 3.63
CA TRP A 255 17.90 1.00 3.96
C TRP A 255 16.91 0.68 2.84
N VAL A 256 16.87 -0.60 2.48
CA VAL A 256 15.94 -1.19 1.52
C VAL A 256 15.72 -2.65 1.89
N ASP A 257 14.52 -3.18 1.68
CA ASP A 257 14.18 -4.57 2.02
C ASP A 257 13.89 -5.46 0.79
N ASN A 258 14.06 -4.92 -0.40
CA ASN A 258 13.84 -5.60 -1.67
C ASN A 258 14.81 -5.08 -2.74
N PHE A 259 15.01 -5.88 -3.79
CA PHE A 259 15.82 -5.53 -4.95
C PHE A 259 14.97 -5.30 -6.20
N ASN A 260 13.70 -4.94 -6.03
CA ASN A 260 12.78 -4.77 -7.15
C ASN A 260 13.14 -3.51 -7.94
N GLY A 261 13.08 -3.60 -9.27
CA GLY A 261 13.26 -2.47 -10.18
C GLY A 261 14.57 -1.71 -9.94
N PRO A 262 14.54 -0.38 -9.81
CA PRO A 262 15.76 0.43 -9.66
C PRO A 262 16.61 0.12 -8.44
N ASN A 263 16.04 -0.39 -7.34
CA ASN A 263 16.84 -0.77 -6.16
C ASN A 263 17.85 -1.88 -6.50
N GLY A 264 17.46 -2.85 -7.33
CA GLY A 264 18.35 -3.90 -7.81
C GLY A 264 19.47 -3.36 -8.71
N ILE A 265 19.13 -2.43 -9.60
CA ILE A 265 20.09 -1.78 -10.50
C ILE A 265 21.13 -0.99 -9.70
N ILE A 266 20.67 -0.14 -8.76
CA ILE A 266 21.55 0.68 -7.91
C ILE A 266 22.47 -0.22 -7.08
N ALA A 267 21.96 -1.31 -6.50
CA ALA A 267 22.77 -2.26 -5.76
C ALA A 267 23.82 -2.97 -6.64
N ALA A 268 23.45 -3.36 -7.86
CA ALA A 268 24.36 -4.01 -8.81
C ALA A 268 25.47 -3.07 -9.29
N VAL A 269 25.15 -1.80 -9.57
CA VAL A 269 26.12 -0.75 -9.92
C VAL A 269 27.04 -0.47 -8.73
N GLY A 270 26.48 -0.25 -7.53
CA GLY A 270 27.26 0.02 -6.33
C GLY A 270 28.22 -1.10 -5.93
N LYS A 271 27.89 -2.35 -6.27
CA LYS A 271 28.77 -3.52 -6.08
C LYS A 271 29.74 -3.77 -7.23
N GLY A 272 29.70 -2.98 -8.30
CA GLY A 272 30.56 -3.12 -9.48
C GLY A 272 30.20 -4.31 -10.39
N VAL A 273 29.03 -4.93 -10.20
CA VAL A 273 28.51 -6.01 -11.06
C VAL A 273 28.05 -5.44 -12.40
N PHE A 274 27.31 -4.33 -12.37
CA PHE A 274 26.95 -3.58 -13.56
C PHE A 274 27.89 -2.40 -13.74
N ARG A 275 28.63 -2.40 -14.86
CA ARG A 275 29.57 -1.34 -15.23
C ARG A 275 29.05 -0.42 -16.32
N THR A 276 28.13 -0.91 -17.14
CA THR A 276 27.49 -0.15 -18.22
C THR A 276 26.03 -0.58 -18.33
N MET A 277 25.16 0.33 -18.75
CA MET A 277 23.75 0.07 -19.03
C MET A 277 23.35 0.84 -20.28
N LEU A 278 22.68 0.18 -21.21
CA LEU A 278 22.11 0.84 -22.39
C LEU A 278 20.88 1.65 -21.96
N GLY A 279 20.82 2.92 -22.35
CA GLY A 279 19.70 3.79 -22.02
C GLY A 279 19.64 5.03 -22.89
N THR A 280 18.49 5.69 -22.90
CA THR A 280 18.29 6.95 -23.62
C THR A 280 18.47 8.10 -22.63
N GLY A 281 19.53 8.90 -22.78
CA GLY A 281 19.89 9.96 -21.84
C GLY A 281 18.89 11.12 -21.71
N THR A 282 17.86 11.17 -22.55
CA THR A 282 16.81 12.19 -22.53
C THR A 282 15.57 11.76 -21.72
N LYS A 283 15.50 10.50 -21.26
CA LYS A 283 14.37 10.03 -20.46
C LYS A 283 14.58 10.37 -18.99
N VAL A 284 13.54 10.92 -18.35
CA VAL A 284 13.53 11.25 -16.92
C VAL A 284 13.00 10.05 -16.15
N ALA A 285 13.66 9.71 -15.04
CA ALA A 285 13.20 8.70 -14.10
C ALA A 285 12.89 9.37 -12.75
N ASP A 286 11.61 9.38 -12.38
CA ASP A 286 11.13 10.01 -11.14
C ASP A 286 11.37 9.08 -9.95
N LEU A 287 12.62 9.06 -9.48
CA LEU A 287 13.07 8.25 -8.36
C LEU A 287 12.98 9.05 -7.06
N VAL A 288 12.20 8.53 -6.10
CA VAL A 288 11.89 9.24 -4.85
C VAL A 288 12.34 8.40 -3.65
N PRO A 289 13.23 8.89 -2.76
CA PRO A 289 13.56 8.19 -1.53
C PRO A 289 12.33 7.99 -0.63
N VAL A 290 12.24 6.84 0.04
CA VAL A 290 11.07 6.48 0.87
C VAL A 290 10.84 7.40 2.08
N ASP A 291 11.85 8.18 2.47
CA ASP A 291 11.83 9.09 3.62
C ASP A 291 11.78 10.57 3.22
N THR A 292 11.34 10.85 1.99
CA THR A 292 11.07 12.23 1.54
C THR A 292 9.97 12.89 2.39
N ARG A 293 10.14 14.19 2.63
CA ARG A 293 9.29 15.03 3.49
C ARG A 293 8.17 15.68 2.69
#